data_AF-A0A835LU01-F1
#
_entry.id   AF-A0A835LU01-F1
#
_cell.length_a   1.000
_cell.length_b   1.000
_cell.length_c   1.000
_cell.angle_alpha   90.00
_cell.angle_beta   90.00
_cell.angle_gamma   90.00
#
_symmetry.space_group_name_H-M   'P 1'
#
loop_
_entity.id
_entity.type
_entity.pdbx_description
1 polymer ?
#
loop_
_entity_poly.entity_id
_entity_poly.type
_entity_poly.pdbx_seq_one_letter_code
_entity_poly.pdbx_strand_id
1 'polypeptide(L)'
;MELHFLTLLNVLITVLYHSSPSFAECNFQAIFNFGDSNSDTGGWSAAFGQAPPPSGETYFHTPSSRYSDGRLVIDFIGFSAG
;
A
#
# COMPACT_ATOMS: atom_id res chain seq x y z
N MET A 1 -34.00 27.97 -19.38
CA MET A 1 -32.98 28.07 -18.31
C MET A 1 -33.16 26.93 -17.32
N GLU A 2 -34.37 26.75 -16.79
CA GLU A 2 -34.74 25.66 -15.86
C GLU A 2 -34.40 24.24 -16.32
N LEU A 3 -34.74 23.86 -17.57
CA LEU A 3 -34.53 22.48 -18.04
C LEU A 3 -33.05 22.10 -18.13
N HIS A 4 -32.19 23.01 -18.61
CA HIS A 4 -30.74 22.77 -18.69
C HIS A 4 -30.09 22.71 -17.30
N PHE A 5 -30.57 23.54 -16.36
CA PHE A 5 -30.12 23.49 -14.97
C PHE A 5 -30.46 22.14 -14.33
N LEU A 6 -31.68 21.64 -14.54
CA LEU A 6 -32.10 20.32 -14.06
C LEU A 6 -31.28 19.18 -14.70
N THR A 7 -30.96 19.24 -15.99
CA THR A 7 -30.10 18.22 -16.62
C THR A 7 -28.67 18.24 -16.08
N LEU A 8 -28.09 19.41 -15.85
CA LEU A 8 -26.75 19.55 -15.28
C LEU A 8 -26.70 19.05 -13.84
N LEU A 9 -27.74 19.34 -13.05
CA LEU A 9 -27.89 18.85 -11.68
C LEU A 9 -27.98 17.31 -11.64
N ASN A 10 -28.78 16.70 -12.53
CA ASN A 10 -28.87 15.25 -12.63
C ASN A 10 -27.54 14.59 -13.05
N VAL A 11 -26.82 15.18 -14.01
CA VAL A 11 -25.49 14.70 -14.41
C VAL A 11 -24.52 14.79 -13.25
N LEU A 12 -24.50 15.90 -12.51
CA LEU A 12 -23.65 16.09 -11.34
C LEU A 12 -23.96 15.03 -10.25
N ILE A 13 -25.23 14.81 -9.92
CA ILE A 13 -25.64 13.80 -8.94
C ILE A 13 -25.20 12.39 -9.38
N THR A 14 -25.35 12.06 -10.67
CA THR A 14 -24.97 10.75 -11.22
C THR A 14 -23.45 10.51 -11.16
N VAL A 15 -22.64 11.55 -11.44
CA VAL A 15 -21.18 11.51 -11.32
C VAL A 15 -20.75 11.32 -9.86
N LEU A 16 -21.40 12.03 -8.94
CA LEU A 16 -21.11 11.88 -7.51
C LEU A 16 -21.48 10.48 -6.98
N TYR A 17 -22.60 9.90 -7.43
CA TYR A 17 -23.01 8.53 -7.06
C TYR A 17 -22.08 7.43 -7.61
N HIS A 18 -21.45 7.62 -8.77
CA HIS A 18 -20.48 6.66 -9.33
C HIS A 18 -19.06 6.87 -8.79
N SER A 19 -18.79 7.99 -8.13
CA SER A 19 -17.47 8.31 -7.58
C SER A 19 -17.22 7.72 -6.19
N SER A 20 -18.21 7.05 -5.58
CA SER A 20 -17.94 6.22 -4.40
C SER A 20 -17.13 5.01 -4.84
N PRO A 21 -15.85 4.90 -4.44
CA PRO A 21 -15.08 3.73 -4.78
C PRO A 21 -15.66 2.58 -3.96
N SER A 22 -16.51 1.77 -4.61
CA SER A 22 -16.88 0.45 -4.11
C SER A 22 -15.67 -0.48 -4.28
N PHE A 23 -14.59 -0.18 -3.56
CA PHE A 23 -13.71 -1.27 -3.18
C PHE A 23 -14.54 -2.07 -2.19
N ALA A 24 -15.04 -3.24 -2.62
CA ALA A 24 -15.43 -4.24 -1.64
C ALA A 24 -14.27 -4.33 -0.64
N GLU A 25 -14.54 -4.20 0.67
CA GLU A 25 -13.51 -4.32 1.70
C GLU A 25 -12.71 -5.59 1.38
N CYS A 26 -11.50 -5.38 0.88
CA CYS A 26 -10.69 -6.47 0.37
C CYS A 26 -10.02 -7.08 1.58
N ASN A 27 -10.77 -7.92 2.29
CA ASN A 27 -10.34 -8.44 3.58
C ASN A 27 -9.51 -9.70 3.36
N PHE A 28 -8.28 -9.51 2.85
CA PHE A 28 -7.35 -10.62 2.68
C PHE A 28 -6.85 -11.07 4.05
N GLN A 29 -7.15 -12.32 4.40
CA GLN A 29 -6.72 -12.89 5.68
C GLN A 29 -5.18 -12.94 5.84
N ALA A 30 -4.46 -13.03 4.72
CA ALA A 30 -3.00 -13.05 4.69
C ALA A 30 -2.45 -12.71 3.29
N ILE A 31 -1.20 -12.26 3.25
CA ILE A 31 -0.42 -12.05 2.02
C ILE A 31 0.81 -12.94 2.10
N PHE A 32 1.00 -13.78 1.08
CA PHE A 32 2.22 -14.58 0.92
C PHE A 32 3.10 -13.92 -0.13
N ASN A 33 4.22 -13.35 0.30
CA ASN A 33 5.21 -12.77 -0.61
C ASN A 33 6.29 -13.80 -0.95
N PHE A 34 6.75 -13.77 -2.20
CA PHE A 34 7.92 -14.51 -2.67
C PHE A 34 8.76 -13.53 -3.49
N GLY A 35 10.08 -13.58 -3.34
CA GLY A 35 10.95 -12.67 -4.07
C GLY A 35 12.37 -12.65 -3.54
N ASP A 36 12.99 -11.48 -3.67
CA ASP A 36 14.36 -11.19 -3.31
C ASP A 36 14.44 -10.06 -2.26
N SER A 37 15.59 -9.43 -2.17
CA SER A 37 15.88 -8.31 -1.26
C SER A 37 14.86 -7.16 -1.32
N ASN A 38 14.19 -6.95 -2.46
CA ASN A 38 13.23 -5.85 -2.63
C ASN A 38 11.89 -6.10 -1.93
N SER A 39 11.60 -7.34 -1.54
CA SER A 39 10.38 -7.74 -0.83
C SER A 39 10.66 -8.40 0.52
N ASP A 40 11.91 -8.75 0.80
CA ASP A 40 12.29 -9.43 2.02
C ASP A 40 12.23 -8.53 3.26
N THR A 41 11.35 -8.88 4.19
CA THR A 41 11.15 -8.16 5.46
C THR A 41 11.98 -8.72 6.62
N GLY A 42 12.93 -9.61 6.36
CA GLY A 42 13.87 -10.13 7.35
C GLY A 42 14.20 -11.62 7.26
N GLY A 43 13.69 -12.33 6.25
CA GLY A 43 13.98 -13.74 5.99
C GLY A 43 15.46 -14.01 5.74
N TRP A 44 16.13 -13.16 4.95
CA TRP A 44 17.58 -13.23 4.78
C TRP A 44 18.31 -13.02 6.11
N SER A 45 17.92 -11.99 6.87
CA SER A 45 18.57 -11.68 8.14
C SER A 45 18.39 -12.76 9.20
N ALA A 46 17.26 -13.46 9.19
CA ALA A 46 17.01 -14.60 10.06
C ALA A 46 17.92 -15.81 9.73
N ALA A 47 18.27 -15.99 8.46
CA ALA A 47 19.09 -17.13 8.01
C ALA A 47 20.60 -16.84 8.01
N PHE A 48 21.00 -15.61 7.66
CA PHE A 48 22.39 -15.28 7.35
C PHE A 48 22.96 -14.09 8.16
N GLY A 49 22.15 -13.47 9.01
CA GLY A 49 22.56 -12.36 9.86
C GLY A 49 22.19 -10.98 9.30
N GLN A 50 22.42 -9.94 10.10
CA GLN A 50 21.88 -8.60 9.88
C GLN A 50 22.24 -7.99 8.52
N ALA A 51 21.24 -7.43 7.83
CA ALA A 51 21.46 -6.62 6.64
C ALA A 51 22.41 -5.43 6.92
N PRO A 52 23.36 -5.12 6.01
CA PRO A 52 24.34 -4.07 6.23
C PRO A 52 23.69 -2.67 6.26
N PRO A 53 24.37 -1.65 6.80
CA PRO A 53 23.98 -0.24 6.64
C PRO A 53 23.75 0.12 5.16
N PRO A 54 22.77 0.98 4.85
CA PRO A 54 21.97 1.80 5.77
C PRO A 54 20.62 1.15 6.14
N SER A 55 20.57 -0.13 6.48
CA SER A 55 19.28 -0.81 6.78
C SER A 55 18.46 -0.11 7.88
N GLY A 56 17.38 0.58 7.51
CA GLY A 56 16.43 1.21 8.41
C GLY A 56 16.88 2.49 9.14
N GLU A 57 17.98 3.14 8.75
CA GLU A 57 18.45 4.39 9.37
C GLU A 57 17.49 5.58 9.17
N THR A 58 16.90 5.72 7.98
CA THR A 58 16.05 6.86 7.58
C THR A 58 14.62 6.73 8.08
N TYR A 59 13.96 5.57 7.96
CA TYR A 59 12.53 5.43 8.34
C TYR A 59 12.33 4.81 9.72
N PHE A 60 13.06 3.74 10.04
CA PHE A 60 12.90 3.02 11.30
C PHE A 60 13.79 3.58 12.42
N HIS A 61 14.84 4.32 12.06
CA HIS A 61 15.88 4.84 12.94
C HIS A 61 16.57 3.76 13.78
N THR A 62 16.59 2.52 13.27
CA THR A 62 17.19 1.35 13.89
C THR A 62 17.42 0.28 12.81
N PRO A 63 18.41 -0.63 12.97
CA PRO A 63 18.63 -1.71 12.01
C PRO A 63 17.34 -2.52 11.76
N SER A 64 16.81 -2.43 10.53
CA SER A 64 15.50 -3.02 10.19
C SER A 64 15.58 -4.40 9.54
N SER A 65 16.79 -4.93 9.36
CA SER A 65 17.05 -6.25 8.76
C SER A 65 16.56 -6.39 7.32
N ARG A 66 16.26 -5.27 6.67
CA ARG A 66 15.82 -5.12 5.27
C ARG A 66 16.93 -4.53 4.42
N TYR A 67 17.01 -4.89 3.15
CA TYR A 67 17.91 -4.24 2.18
C TYR A 67 17.35 -2.90 1.69
N SER A 68 16.89 -2.07 2.62
CA SER A 68 16.34 -0.73 2.38
C SER A 68 16.56 0.13 3.62
N ASP A 69 16.67 1.45 3.40
CA ASP A 69 16.74 2.45 4.46
C ASP A 69 15.34 2.78 5.05
N GLY A 70 14.31 2.06 4.61
CA GLY A 70 12.97 2.15 5.15
C GLY A 70 12.00 1.09 4.64
N ARG A 71 10.75 1.49 4.42
CA ARG A 71 9.70 0.58 3.97
C ARG A 71 9.98 0.02 2.57
N LEU A 72 9.50 -1.20 2.35
CA LEU A 72 9.47 -1.88 1.06
C LEU A 72 8.08 -1.72 0.44
N VAL A 73 7.97 -1.96 -0.88
CA VAL A 73 6.67 -1.89 -1.60
C VAL A 73 5.62 -2.78 -0.93
N ILE A 74 6.02 -3.94 -0.41
CA ILE A 74 5.12 -4.89 0.26
C ILE A 74 4.47 -4.31 1.53
N ASP A 75 5.10 -3.35 2.22
CA ASP A 75 4.49 -2.72 3.40
C ASP A 75 3.27 -1.86 3.01
N PHE A 76 3.33 -1.21 1.84
CA PHE A 76 2.22 -0.40 1.34
C PHE A 76 1.09 -1.28 0.79
N ILE A 77 1.43 -2.37 0.11
CA ILE A 77 0.46 -3.36 -0.35
C ILE A 77 -0.26 -3.98 0.84
N GLY A 78 0.49 -4.41 1.86
CA GLY A 78 -0.08 -4.97 3.10
C GLY A 78 -1.01 -4.02 3.81
N PHE A 79 -0.66 -2.72 3.88
CA PHE A 79 -1.55 -1.70 4.45
C PHE A 79 -2.81 -1.46 3.62
N SER A 80 -2.74 -1.58 2.29
CA SER A 80 -3.90 -1.35 1.41
C SER A 80 -4.86 -2.55 1.28
N ALA A 81 -4.40 -3.74 1.68
CA ALA A 81 -5.06 -5.02 1.46
C ALA A 81 -5.80 -5.54 2.71
N GLY A 82 -5.92 -4.72 3.75
CA GLY A 82 -6.59 -5.06 5.02
C GLY A 82 -7.21 -3.84 5.66
#